data_AF-A0A183GLU9-F1
#
_entry.id   AF-A0A183GLU9-F1
#
_cell.length_a   1.000
_cell.length_b   1.000
_cell.length_c   1.000
_cell.angle_alpha   90.00
_cell.angle_beta   90.00
_cell.angle_gamma   90.00
#
_symmetry.space_group_name_H-M   'P 1'
#
loop_
_entity.id
_entity.type
_entity.pdbx_description
1 polymer ?
#
loop_
_entity_poly.entity_id
_entity_poly.type
_entity_poly.pdbx_seq_one_letter_code
_entity_poly.pdbx_strand_id
1 'polypeptide(L)'
;LKYLFPVPKENSKRVITFANTDDFISFRHHTFSTGEGGEIELKEVGPRFELRPYAIKLGTLENIAAAEDEWVLRSFMNTSRKRQLLSNKDEEESDGES
;
A
#
# COMPACT_ATOMS: atom_id res chain seq x y z
N LEU A 1 7.68 0.35 3.40
CA LEU A 1 6.81 0.97 4.42
C LEU A 1 6.76 0.22 5.76
N LYS A 2 6.88 -1.12 5.80
CA LYS A 2 6.81 -1.89 7.06
C LYS A 2 7.80 -1.46 8.17
N TYR A 3 8.97 -0.95 7.79
CA TYR A 3 10.04 -0.54 8.71
C TYR A 3 9.77 0.80 9.43
N LEU A 4 8.65 1.47 9.17
CA LEU A 4 8.25 2.66 9.92
C LEU A 4 7.59 2.32 11.26
N PHE A 5 7.27 1.05 11.49
CA PHE A 5 6.58 0.58 12.68
C PHE A 5 7.47 -0.39 13.46
N PRO A 6 7.40 -0.38 14.81
CA PRO A 6 8.09 -1.36 15.63
C PRO A 6 7.51 -2.77 15.40
N VAL A 7 8.32 -3.78 15.68
CA VAL A 7 7.87 -5.18 15.61
C VAL A 7 6.71 -5.40 16.58
N PRO A 8 5.55 -5.88 16.12
CA PRO A 8 4.39 -6.09 16.97
C PRO A 8 4.63 -7.27 17.92
N LYS A 9 4.03 -7.19 19.11
CA LYS A 9 3.94 -8.33 20.04
C LYS A 9 2.91 -9.34 19.52
N GLU A 10 3.07 -10.61 19.87
CA GLU A 10 2.15 -11.69 19.46
C GLU A 10 0.70 -11.44 19.88
N ASN A 11 0.49 -10.80 21.02
CA ASN A 11 -0.84 -10.45 21.55
C ASN A 11 -1.34 -9.07 21.09
N SER A 12 -0.70 -8.44 20.10
CA SER A 12 -1.13 -7.15 19.57
C SER A 12 -2.47 -7.27 18.85
N LYS A 13 -3.42 -6.41 19.24
CA LYS A 13 -4.75 -6.35 18.63
C LYS A 13 -4.90 -5.26 17.56
N ARG A 14 -3.82 -4.56 17.23
CA ARG A 14 -3.81 -3.48 16.22
C ARG A 14 -3.33 -4.01 14.88
N VAL A 15 -4.06 -3.65 13.83
CA VAL A 15 -3.72 -3.96 12.44
C VAL A 15 -3.76 -2.68 11.60
N ILE A 16 -2.72 -2.48 10.81
CA ILE A 16 -2.62 -1.38 9.85
C ILE A 16 -2.58 -2.00 8.46
N THR A 17 -3.49 -1.59 7.60
CA THR A 17 -3.64 -2.09 6.24
C THR A 17 -3.09 -1.07 5.26
N PHE A 18 -2.18 -1.53 4.40
CA PHE A 18 -1.77 -0.83 3.17
C PHE A 18 -2.20 -1.71 1.99
N ALA A 19 -3.35 -1.40 1.40
CA ALA A 19 -3.87 -2.14 0.25
C ALA A 19 -3.57 -1.35 -1.03
N ASN A 20 -2.92 -1.96 -2.01
CA ASN A 20 -2.62 -1.31 -3.28
C ASN A 20 -3.62 -1.73 -4.36
N THR A 21 -4.24 -0.76 -5.01
CA THR A 21 -5.13 -0.95 -6.15
C THR A 21 -4.88 0.19 -7.13
N ASP A 22 -4.55 -0.13 -8.38
CA ASP A 22 -4.28 0.88 -9.43
C ASP A 22 -3.22 1.94 -9.07
N ASP A 23 -2.16 1.53 -8.39
CA ASP A 23 -1.09 2.39 -7.86
C ASP A 23 -1.55 3.40 -6.78
N PHE A 24 -2.76 3.23 -6.25
CA PHE A 24 -3.25 3.90 -5.05
C PHE A 24 -3.14 2.96 -3.85
N ILE A 25 -2.37 3.39 -2.86
CA ILE A 25 -2.22 2.68 -1.59
C ILE A 25 -3.27 3.22 -0.62
N SER A 26 -4.33 2.45 -0.42
CA SER A 26 -5.33 2.65 0.63
C SER A 26 -4.76 2.32 2.00
N PHE A 27 -4.73 3.32 2.88
CA PHE A 27 -4.37 3.15 4.29
C PHE A 27 -5.62 3.03 5.16
N ARG A 28 -5.64 2.04 6.03
CA ARG A 28 -6.64 1.90 7.11
C ARG A 28 -5.98 1.43 8.41
N HIS A 29 -6.51 1.85 9.55
CA HIS A 29 -6.02 1.45 10.86
C HIS A 29 -7.17 0.95 11.75
N HIS A 30 -7.09 -0.32 12.11
CA HIS A 30 -8.11 -1.02 12.88
C HIS A 30 -7.52 -1.66 14.15
N THR A 31 -8.38 -1.83 15.14
CA THR A 31 -8.22 -2.85 16.18
C THR A 31 -9.13 -4.02 15.87
N PHE A 32 -8.75 -5.24 16.27
CA PHE A 32 -9.61 -6.40 16.16
C PHE A 32 -9.93 -7.03 17.52
N SER A 33 -11.13 -7.59 17.64
CA SER A 33 -11.58 -8.39 18.78
C SER A 33 -12.25 -9.65 18.30
N THR A 34 -12.26 -10.67 19.15
CA THR A 34 -12.98 -11.92 18.89
C THR A 34 -14.34 -11.83 19.58
N GLY A 35 -15.41 -11.92 18.81
CA GLY A 35 -16.79 -11.88 19.30
C GLY A 35 -17.25 -13.23 19.91
N GLU A 36 -18.48 -13.25 20.41
CA GLU A 36 -19.13 -14.47 20.90
C GLU A 36 -19.38 -15.42 19.71
N GLY A 37 -18.56 -16.46 19.58
CA GLY A 37 -18.60 -17.40 18.46
C GLY A 37 -17.28 -17.51 17.69
N GLY A 38 -16.25 -16.73 18.04
CA GLY A 38 -14.94 -16.80 17.40
C GLY A 38 -14.77 -15.91 16.17
N GLU A 39 -15.81 -15.16 15.80
CA GLU A 39 -15.75 -14.21 14.69
C GLU A 39 -14.82 -13.03 15.02
N ILE A 40 -14.07 -12.55 14.02
CA ILE A 40 -13.19 -11.40 14.18
C ILE A 40 -13.94 -10.13 13.79
N GLU A 41 -14.14 -9.26 14.78
CA GLU A 41 -14.72 -7.94 14.61
C GLU A 41 -13.63 -6.90 14.47
N LEU A 42 -13.69 -6.09 13.41
CA LEU A 42 -12.78 -4.97 13.19
C LEU A 42 -13.45 -3.67 13.63
N LYS A 43 -12.71 -2.87 14.40
CA LYS A 43 -13.08 -1.50 14.75
C LYS A 43 -12.04 -0.54 14.23
N GLU A 44 -12.46 0.39 13.38
CA GLU A 44 -11.58 1.43 12.88
C GLU A 44 -11.29 2.48 13.96
N VAL A 45 -10.03 2.89 14.04
CA VAL A 45 -9.54 3.81 15.09
C VAL A 45 -8.66 4.94 14.57
N GLY A 46 -8.22 4.88 13.31
CA GLY A 46 -7.31 5.86 12.72
C GLY A 46 -7.86 6.54 11.47
N PRO A 47 -7.09 7.45 10.88
CA PRO A 47 -7.49 8.17 9.67
C PRO A 47 -7.58 7.24 8.46
N ARG A 48 -8.48 7.61 7.53
CA ARG A 48 -8.57 7.03 6.19
C ARG A 48 -7.88 7.95 5.21
N PHE A 49 -6.94 7.42 4.46
CA PHE A 49 -6.38 8.15 3.34
C PHE A 49 -5.93 7.20 2.24
N GLU A 50 -5.73 7.78 1.06
CA GLU A 50 -5.16 7.12 -0.10
C GLU A 50 -3.87 7.83 -0.44
N LEU A 51 -2.80 7.04 -0.63
CA LEU A 51 -1.50 7.53 -1.04
C LEU A 51 -1.27 7.15 -2.48
N ARG A 52 -0.80 8.11 -3.29
CA ARG A 52 -0.24 7.83 -4.60
C ARG A 52 1.22 8.26 -4.61
N PRO A 53 2.19 7.32 -4.51
CA PRO A 53 3.61 7.66 -4.58
C PRO A 53 3.94 8.36 -5.90
N TYR A 54 4.69 9.46 -5.84
CA TYR A 54 5.12 10.20 -7.03
C TYR A 54 6.61 10.06 -7.33
N ALA A 55 7.45 9.82 -6.31
CA ALA A 55 8.87 9.60 -6.46
C ALA A 55 9.44 8.80 -5.29
N ILE A 56 10.50 8.04 -5.56
CA ILE A 56 11.36 7.37 -4.58
C ILE A 56 12.78 7.85 -4.87
N LYS A 57 13.42 8.48 -3.88
CA LYS A 57 14.77 9.04 -3.97
C LYS A 57 15.70 8.32 -3.00
N LEU A 58 16.92 8.03 -3.44
CA LEU A 58 17.94 7.36 -2.64
C LEU A 58 18.70 8.37 -1.76
N GLY A 59 18.00 9.02 -0.84
CA GLY A 59 18.59 10.03 0.03
C GLY A 59 17.64 10.51 1.11
N THR A 60 18.14 11.39 1.97
CA THR A 60 17.34 12.06 3.01
C THR A 60 16.62 13.28 2.45
N LEU A 61 15.63 13.79 3.19
CA LEU A 61 14.86 14.98 2.81
C LEU A 61 15.76 16.21 2.57
N GLU A 62 16.82 16.37 3.37
CA GLU A 62 17.75 17.50 3.30
C GLU A 62 18.58 17.49 2.02
N ASN A 63 18.88 16.31 1.48
CA ASN A 63 19.74 16.13 0.32
C ASN A 63 18.97 15.83 -0.98
N ILE A 64 17.66 16.13 -1.04
CA ILE A 64 16.79 15.82 -2.19
C ILE A 64 17.36 16.32 -3.53
N ALA A 65 18.01 17.49 -3.54
CA ALA A 65 18.54 18.09 -4.75
C ALA A 65 19.72 17.31 -5.36
N ALA A 66 20.47 16.59 -4.52
CA ALA A 66 21.63 15.79 -4.93
C ALA A 66 21.33 14.28 -4.96
N ALA A 67 20.20 13.85 -4.40
CA ALA A 67 19.81 12.45 -4.32
C ALA A 67 19.35 11.91 -5.68
N GLU A 68 19.81 10.70 -5.99
CA GLU A 68 19.42 9.98 -7.21
C GLU A 68 17.96 9.52 -7.15
N ASP A 69 17.30 9.55 -8.31
CA ASP A 69 15.93 9.07 -8.48
C ASP A 69 15.93 7.55 -8.70
N GLU A 70 15.41 6.78 -7.74
CA GLU A 70 15.15 5.35 -7.93
C GLU A 70 13.93 5.15 -8.83
N TRP A 71 12.85 5.90 -8.57
CA TRP A 71 11.62 5.82 -9.33
C TRP A 71 10.89 7.17 -9.33
N VAL A 72 10.25 7.52 -10.45
CA VAL A 72 9.44 8.73 -10.60
C VAL A 72 8.20 8.45 -11.44
N LEU A 73 7.05 8.93 -10.98
CA LEU A 73 5.79 8.91 -11.72
C LEU A 73 5.86 9.92 -12.88
N ARG A 74 6.02 9.43 -14.11
CA ARG A 74 6.06 10.27 -15.31
C ARG A 74 4.68 10.33 -15.97
N SER A 75 3.87 11.33 -15.64
CA SER A 75 2.48 11.43 -16.11
C SER A 75 2.31 11.65 -17.62
N PHE A 76 3.29 12.26 -18.29
CA PHE A 76 3.16 12.74 -19.67
C PHE A 76 3.74 11.82 -20.74
N MET A 77 3.94 10.53 -20.46
CA MET A 77 4.31 9.55 -21.51
C MET A 77 3.05 8.87 -22.05
N ASN A 78 3.01 8.59 -23.35
CA ASN A 78 1.83 8.01 -24.02
C ASN A 78 1.32 6.70 -23.38
N THR A 79 2.22 5.92 -22.75
CA THR A 79 1.88 4.65 -22.08
C THR A 79 1.67 4.79 -20.57
N SER A 80 1.81 5.99 -20.00
CA SER A 80 1.79 6.18 -18.54
C SER A 80 0.46 5.86 -17.89
N ARG A 81 -0.66 6.00 -18.60
CA ARG A 81 -2.00 5.65 -18.08
C ARG A 81 -2.29 4.14 -18.09
N LYS A 82 -1.56 3.36 -18.88
CA LYS A 82 -1.79 1.90 -19.05
C LYS A 82 -0.82 1.05 -18.23
N ARG A 83 0.16 1.68 -17.56
CA ARG A 83 1.18 0.98 -16.78
C ARG A 83 0.79 1.04 -15.31
N GLN A 84 0.35 -0.08 -14.76
CA GLN A 84 0.38 -0.34 -13.33
C GLN A 84 1.81 -0.71 -12.96
N LEU A 85 2.43 0.06 -12.06
CA LEU A 85 3.85 -0.08 -11.71
C LEU A 85 4.06 -0.63 -10.30
N LEU A 86 3.12 -0.38 -9.40
CA LEU A 86 3.17 -0.78 -8.00
C LEU A 86 2.12 -1.85 -7.67
N SER A 87 1.03 -1.90 -8.44
CA SER A 87 0.04 -2.98 -8.34
C SER A 87 0.51 -4.24 -9.04
N ASN A 88 0.12 -5.41 -8.52
CA ASN A 88 0.21 -6.65 -9.28
C ASN A 88 -0.72 -6.52 -10.50
N LYS A 89 -0.27 -7.00 -11.67
CA LYS A 89 -1.17 -7.14 -12.81
C LYS A 89 -2.13 -8.26 -12.47
N ASP A 90 -3.43 -7.99 -12.57
CA ASP A 90 -4.43 -9.04 -12.45
C ASP A 90 -4.12 -10.10 -13.52
N GLU A 91 -3.89 -11.34 -13.07
CA GLU A 91 -3.80 -12.50 -13.95
C GLU A 91 -5.21 -12.78 -14.49
N GLU A 92 -5.65 -11.98 -15.46
CA GLU A 92 -6.81 -12.32 -16.29
C GLU A 92 -6.36 -13.19 -17.48
N GLU A 93 -7.09 -14.30 -17.68
CA GLU A 93 -7.11 -15.25 -18.80
C GLU A 93 -6.27 -16.56 -18.69
N SER A 94 -6.90 -17.63 -18.20
CA SER A 94 -7.33 -18.74 -19.08
C SER A 94 -8.31 -19.72 -18.41
N ASP A 95 -9.59 -19.35 -18.25
CA ASP A 95 -10.68 -20.34 -18.26
C ASP A 95 -11.37 -20.24 -19.62
N GLY A 96 -10.64 -20.71 -20.64
CA GLY A 96 -11.20 -20.98 -21.95
C GLY A 96 -12.03 -22.26 -21.90
N GLU A 97 -13.32 -22.11 -22.21
CA GLU A 97 -14.29 -23.16 -22.48
C GLU A 97 -13.72 -24.42 -23.16
N SER A 98 -14.12 -25.58 -22.63
CA SER A 98 -14.38 -26.82 -23.37
C SER A 98 -15.39 -27.68 -22.62
#